data_AF-A0A444YTB0-F1
#
_entry.id   AF-A0A444YTB0-F1
#
_cell.length_a   1.000
_cell.length_b   1.000
_cell.length_c   1.000
_cell.angle_alpha   90.00
_cell.angle_beta   90.00
_cell.angle_gamma   90.00
#
_symmetry.space_group_name_H-M   'P 1'
#
loop_
_entity.id
_entity.type
_entity.pdbx_description
1 polymer ?
#
loop_
_entity_poly.entity_id
_entity_poly.type
_entity_poly.pdbx_seq_one_letter_code
_entity_poly.pdbx_strand_id
1 'polypeptide(L)'
;MAKKMASQGDTSSKDNLRWTEEMDVAFFDALIEECSKGNRVDGTFTITAYDNILATLKASFANHLRKDNLKNRLKILKDHFGV
;
A
#
# COMPACT_ATOMS: atom_id res chain seq x y z
N MET A 1 -4.33 -22.06 21.45
CA MET A 1 -3.44 -20.95 21.84
C MET A 1 -2.53 -20.60 20.66
N ALA A 2 -2.45 -19.30 20.34
CA ALA A 2 -1.52 -18.59 19.45
C ALA A 2 -1.09 -19.26 18.12
N LYS A 3 -1.78 -18.89 17.03
CA LYS A 3 -1.30 -19.07 15.65
C LYS A 3 -0.15 -18.10 15.42
N LYS A 4 1.07 -18.63 15.37
CA LYS A 4 2.29 -17.92 15.01
C LYS A 4 2.22 -17.53 13.54
N MET A 5 2.00 -16.25 13.24
CA MET A 5 2.27 -15.68 11.91
C MET A 5 3.71 -15.16 11.93
N ALA A 6 4.64 -16.05 11.61
CA ALA A 6 5.93 -15.63 11.09
C ALA A 6 5.68 -15.18 9.65
N SER A 7 5.63 -13.87 9.39
CA SER A 7 5.76 -13.38 8.03
C SER A 7 7.23 -13.45 7.67
N GLN A 8 7.58 -14.49 6.90
CA GLN A 8 8.86 -14.65 6.24
C GLN A 8 9.32 -13.32 5.64
N GLY A 9 10.50 -12.87 6.08
CA GLY A 9 11.30 -11.95 5.31
C GLY A 9 11.79 -12.69 4.07
N ASP A 10 11.13 -12.44 2.95
CA ASP A 10 11.74 -12.66 1.64
C ASP A 10 12.44 -11.36 1.25
N THR A 11 13.72 -11.30 1.59
CA THR A 11 14.71 -10.43 0.96
C THR A 11 14.87 -10.85 -0.51
N SER A 12 13.86 -10.60 -1.33
CA SER A 12 13.98 -10.70 -2.78
C SER A 12 14.03 -9.27 -3.29
N SER A 13 15.24 -8.87 -3.70
CA SER A 13 15.63 -7.64 -4.40
C SER A 13 14.77 -6.41 -4.09
N LYS A 14 15.35 -5.41 -3.41
CA LYS A 14 14.79 -4.05 -3.35
C LYS A 14 14.39 -3.63 -4.76
N ASP A 15 13.14 -3.88 -5.09
CA ASP A 15 12.46 -3.35 -6.24
C ASP A 15 12.38 -1.89 -5.88
N ASN A 16 13.42 -1.15 -6.26
CA ASN A 16 13.52 0.30 -6.12
C ASN A 16 12.53 0.88 -7.13
N LEU A 17 11.26 0.52 -6.97
CA LEU A 17 10.13 1.13 -7.62
C LEU A 17 10.23 2.61 -7.27
N ARG A 18 10.62 3.39 -8.26
CA ARG A 18 10.69 4.83 -8.15
C ARG A 18 9.26 5.37 -8.27
N TRP A 19 8.69 5.77 -7.15
CA TRP A 19 7.40 6.43 -7.11
C TRP A 19 7.50 7.78 -7.83
N THR A 20 6.57 8.01 -8.75
CA THR A 20 6.36 9.32 -9.38
C THR A 20 5.28 10.08 -8.62
N GLU A 21 5.23 11.40 -8.84
CA GLU A 21 4.18 12.24 -8.26
C GLU A 21 2.78 11.81 -8.72
N GLU A 22 2.62 11.43 -9.99
CA GLU A 22 1.36 10.89 -10.52
C GLU A 22 0.93 9.60 -9.82
N MET A 23 1.88 8.70 -9.52
CA MET A 23 1.59 7.49 -8.76
C MET A 23 1.18 7.79 -7.32
N ASP A 24 1.77 8.81 -6.69
CA ASP A 24 1.39 9.22 -5.34
C ASP A 24 -0.01 9.79 -5.31
N VAL A 25 -0.36 10.67 -6.26
CA VAL A 25 -1.71 11.23 -6.38
C VAL A 25 -2.73 10.10 -6.52
N ALA A 26 -2.51 9.18 -7.47
CA ALA A 26 -3.40 8.03 -7.65
C ALA A 26 -3.47 7.12 -6.41
N PHE A 27 -2.35 6.97 -5.69
CA PHE A 27 -2.32 6.20 -4.45
C PHE A 27 -3.13 6.87 -3.33
N PHE A 28 -3.02 8.19 -3.18
CA PHE A 28 -3.82 8.94 -2.19
C PHE A 28 -5.30 8.92 -2.52
N ASP A 29 -5.68 9.13 -3.79
CA ASP A 29 -7.07 9.08 -4.22
C ASP A 29 -7.69 7.71 -3.91
N ALA A 30 -6.97 6.63 -4.21
CA ALA A 30 -7.41 5.28 -3.90
C ALA A 30 -7.52 5.02 -2.38
N LEU A 31 -6.60 5.57 -1.56
CA LEU A 31 -6.69 5.50 -0.10
C LEU A 31 -7.93 6.24 0.44
N ILE A 32 -8.26 7.41 -0.11
CA ILE A 32 -9.44 8.20 0.26
C ILE A 32 -10.73 7.47 -0.13
N GLU A 33 -10.76 6.87 -1.32
CA GLU A 33 -11.88 6.07 -1.79
C GLU A 33 -12.12 4.86 -0.87
N GLU A 34 -11.06 4.12 -0.51
CA GLU A 34 -11.18 2.98 0.40
C GLU A 34 -11.55 3.40 1.84
N CYS A 35 -11.15 4.59 2.30
CA CYS A 35 -11.66 5.16 3.55
C CYS A 35 -13.18 5.38 3.47
N SER A 36 -13.66 5.94 2.36
CA SER A 36 -15.09 6.24 2.15
C SER A 36 -15.94 4.96 2.06
N LYS A 37 -15.35 3.87 1.57
CA LYS A 37 -15.96 2.52 1.55
C LYS A 37 -15.94 1.81 2.90
N GLY A 38 -15.33 2.39 3.94
CA GLY A 38 -15.20 1.75 5.26
C GLY A 38 -14.11 0.69 5.33
N ASN A 39 -13.22 0.59 4.34
CA ASN A 39 -12.10 -0.35 4.35
C ASN A 39 -10.89 0.15 5.16
N ARG A 40 -11.12 1.11 6.05
CA ARG A 40 -10.17 1.57 7.07
C ARG A 40 -10.80 1.39 8.45
N VAL A 41 -10.24 0.47 9.24
CA VAL A 41 -10.72 0.10 10.58
C VAL A 41 -9.61 0.42 11.59
N ASP A 42 -9.95 1.14 12.67
CA ASP A 42 -9.00 1.58 13.71
C ASP A 42 -7.73 2.23 13.14
N GLY A 43 -7.92 3.09 12.13
CA GLY A 43 -6.81 3.80 11.48
C GLY A 43 -5.98 2.96 10.51
N THR A 44 -6.28 1.66 10.36
CA THR A 44 -5.54 0.71 9.52
C THR A 44 -6.38 0.28 8.31
N PHE A 45 -5.77 0.27 7.12
CA PHE A 45 -6.41 -0.24 5.91
C PHE A 45 -6.50 -1.76 5.94
N THR A 46 -7.67 -2.29 5.56
CA THR A 46 -7.91 -3.74 5.49
C THR A 46 -7.11 -4.38 4.36
N ILE A 47 -7.03 -5.72 4.36
CA ILE A 47 -6.42 -6.47 3.26
C ILE A 47 -7.13 -6.15 1.93
N THR A 48 -8.47 -6.05 1.97
CA THR A 48 -9.31 -5.69 0.82
C THR A 48 -8.98 -4.30 0.29
N ALA A 49 -8.74 -3.30 1.14
CA ALA A 49 -8.29 -1.99 0.68
C ALA A 49 -6.97 -2.10 -0.10
N TYR A 50 -5.97 -2.82 0.44
CA TYR A 50 -4.69 -2.97 -0.26
C TYR A 50 -4.82 -3.76 -1.57
N ASP A 51 -5.74 -4.73 -1.67
CA ASP A 51 -6.05 -5.43 -2.93
C ASP A 51 -6.64 -4.48 -3.97
N ASN A 52 -7.64 -3.68 -3.58
CA ASN A 52 -8.30 -2.73 -4.47
C ASN A 52 -7.34 -1.66 -4.96
N ILE A 53 -6.58 -1.04 -4.04
CA ILE A 53 -5.58 -0.01 -4.37
C ILE A 53 -4.52 -0.59 -5.31
N LEU A 54 -4.07 -1.83 -5.05
CA LEU A 54 -3.11 -2.49 -5.92
C LEU A 54 -3.67 -2.72 -7.32
N ALA A 55 -4.92 -3.16 -7.44
CA ALA A 55 -5.58 -3.35 -8.73
C ALA A 55 -5.67 -2.03 -9.51
N THR A 56 -6.09 -0.94 -8.86
CA THR A 56 -6.16 0.40 -9.47
C THR A 56 -4.80 0.86 -9.98
N LEU A 57 -3.75 0.80 -9.15
CA LEU A 57 -2.42 1.25 -9.57
C LEU A 57 -1.79 0.36 -10.65
N LYS A 58 -2.06 -0.95 -10.63
CA LYS A 58 -1.60 -1.85 -11.70
C LYS A 58 -2.27 -1.56 -13.04
N ALA A 59 -3.52 -1.12 -13.02
CA ALA A 59 -4.24 -0.74 -14.23
C ALA A 59 -3.67 0.53 -14.87
N SER A 60 -3.19 1.47 -14.07
CA SER A 60 -2.74 2.79 -14.54
C SER A 60 -1.23 2.93 -14.77
N PHE A 61 -0.38 2.22 -14.03
CA PHE A 61 1.08 2.49 -14.04
C PHE A 61 1.94 1.27 -14.37
N ALA A 62 1.81 0.20 -13.59
CA ALA A 62 2.74 -0.91 -13.68
C ALA A 62 2.20 -2.21 -13.09
N ASN A 63 2.27 -3.29 -13.86
CA ASN A 63 1.83 -4.62 -13.42
C ASN A 63 2.71 -5.25 -12.32
N HIS A 64 3.95 -4.79 -12.14
CA HIS A 64 4.92 -5.33 -11.17
C HIS A 64 4.74 -4.78 -9.74
N LEU A 65 3.79 -3.86 -9.51
CA LEU A 65 3.46 -3.41 -8.17
C LEU A 65 3.08 -4.58 -7.25
N ARG A 66 3.50 -4.52 -6.00
CA ARG A 66 3.14 -5.49 -4.95
C ARG A 66 2.58 -4.76 -3.74
N LYS A 67 1.79 -5.45 -2.92
CA LYS A 67 1.22 -4.88 -1.69
C LYS A 67 2.30 -4.29 -0.77
N ASP A 68 3.48 -4.88 -0.74
CA ASP A 68 4.59 -4.40 0.09
C ASP A 68 5.15 -3.07 -0.38
N ASN A 69 5.10 -2.77 -1.69
CA ASN A 69 5.44 -1.44 -2.20
C ASN A 69 4.46 -0.39 -1.65
N LEU A 70 3.16 -0.70 -1.59
CA LEU A 70 2.13 0.20 -1.07
C LEU A 70 2.33 0.48 0.42
N LYS A 71 2.58 -0.57 1.21
CA LYS A 71 2.85 -0.44 2.66
C LYS A 71 4.11 0.37 2.92
N ASN A 72 5.18 0.09 2.18
CA ASN A 72 6.43 0.85 2.30
C ASN A 72 6.23 2.32 1.92
N ARG A 73 5.47 2.59 0.85
CA ARG A 73 5.18 3.96 0.44
C ARG A 73 4.38 4.71 1.51
N LEU A 74 3.32 4.09 2.03
CA LEU A 74 2.53 4.69 3.12
C LEU A 74 3.38 4.98 4.36
N LYS A 75 4.32 4.09 4.71
CA LYS A 75 5.26 4.32 5.81
C LYS A 75 6.16 5.54 5.55
N ILE A 76 6.75 5.64 4.36
CA ILE A 76 7.61 6.77 3.98
C ILE A 76 6.82 8.08 4.00
N LEU A 77 5.59 8.08 3.47
CA LEU A 77 4.75 9.27 3.45
C LEU A 77 4.41 9.74 4.88
N LYS A 78 4.04 8.81 5.78
CA LYS A 78 3.79 9.16 7.19
C LYS A 78 5.02 9.77 7.87
N ASP A 79 6.19 9.17 7.66
CA ASP A 79 7.46 9.67 8.19
C ASP A 79 7.79 11.08 7.68
N HIS A 80 7.56 11.31 6.38
CA HIS A 80 7.81 12.59 5.73
C HIS A 80 6.85 13.70 6.19
N PHE A 81 5.60 13.37 6.50
CA PHE A 81 4.60 14.33 6.98
C PHE A 81 4.53 14.43 8.52
N GLY A 82 5.25 13.59 9.26
CA GLY A 82 5.33 13.66 10.73
C GLY A 82 4.01 13.42 11.47
N VAL A 83 3.05 12.71 10.85
CA VAL A 83 1.72 12.40 11.42
C VAL A 83 1.61 10.95 11.88
#